data_AF-A0A132MZB5-F1
#
_entry.id   AF-A0A132MZB5-F1
#
_cell.length_a   1.000
_cell.length_b   1.000
_cell.length_c   1.000
_cell.angle_alpha   90.00
_cell.angle_beta   90.00
_cell.angle_gamma   90.00
#
_symmetry.space_group_name_H-M   'P 1'
#
loop_
_entity.id
_entity.type
_entity.pdbx_description
1 polymer ?
#
loop_
_entity_poly.entity_id
_entity_poly.type
_entity_poly.pdbx_seq_one_letter_code
_entity_poly.pdbx_strand_id
1 'polypeptide(L)'
;MLSPYAPRVDKTPAAVREALDPDWRAQFEADWRAALEQAKETFDLDAIHEVILNWWPLAQLCAKPGGRAQLEQIDREIAAGTAKTVPAEIEFDDITEEEIQAADGRITL
;
A
#
# COMPACT_ATOMS: atom_id res chain seq x y z
N MET A 1 14.29 -14.78 11.32
CA MET A 1 13.89 -14.79 9.90
C MET A 1 12.91 -13.64 9.71
N LEU A 2 13.09 -12.77 8.70
CA LEU A 2 12.08 -11.79 8.32
C LEU A 2 10.94 -12.55 7.60
N SER A 3 9.70 -12.32 8.02
CA SER A 3 8.53 -12.91 7.36
C SER A 3 8.48 -12.47 5.89
N PRO A 4 8.18 -13.37 4.93
CA PRO A 4 7.99 -12.99 3.53
C PRO A 4 6.82 -12.01 3.32
N TYR A 5 5.99 -11.80 4.34
CA TYR A 5 4.88 -10.84 4.36
C TYR A 5 5.23 -9.52 5.06
N ALA A 6 6.46 -9.35 5.55
CA ALA A 6 6.87 -8.07 6.12
C ALA A 6 6.80 -6.97 5.04
N PRO A 7 6.21 -5.81 5.33
CA PRO A 7 6.16 -4.72 4.38
C PRO A 7 7.59 -4.27 4.03
N ARG A 8 7.80 -3.92 2.75
CA ARG A 8 9.10 -3.46 2.23
C ARG A 8 9.38 -2.01 2.57
N VAL A 9 8.31 -1.24 2.69
CA VAL A 9 8.27 0.20 2.95
C VAL A 9 7.44 0.40 4.21
N ASP A 10 7.99 1.13 5.17
CA ASP A 10 7.23 1.53 6.34
C ASP A 10 6.06 2.42 5.94
N LYS A 11 4.93 2.29 6.64
CA LYS A 11 3.74 3.10 6.37
C LYS A 11 3.84 4.49 6.97
N THR A 12 4.91 5.19 6.64
CA THR A 12 5.19 6.56 7.06
C THR A 12 5.27 7.47 5.83
N PRO A 13 4.93 8.77 5.96
CA PRO A 13 4.97 9.70 4.83
C PRO A 13 6.35 9.78 4.17
N ALA A 14 7.41 9.81 4.99
CA ALA A 14 8.78 9.89 4.51
C ALA A 14 9.19 8.62 3.74
N ALA A 15 8.91 7.44 4.29
CA ALA A 15 9.25 6.17 3.64
C ALA A 15 8.47 5.97 2.33
N VAL A 16 7.17 6.30 2.33
CA VAL A 16 6.35 6.27 1.10
C VAL A 16 6.94 7.19 0.05
N ARG A 17 7.23 8.45 0.39
CA ARG A 17 7.80 9.43 -0.55
C ARG A 17 9.13 8.98 -1.15
N GLU A 18 10.02 8.42 -0.34
CA GLU A 18 11.34 7.97 -0.79
C GLU A 18 11.27 6.74 -1.70
N ALA A 19 10.33 5.83 -1.43
CA ALA A 19 10.16 4.62 -2.23
C ALA A 19 9.51 4.90 -3.60
N LEU A 20 8.77 6.00 -3.75
CA LEU A 20 8.14 6.36 -5.01
C LEU A 20 9.15 6.89 -6.04
N ASP A 21 8.92 6.50 -7.30
CA ASP A 21 9.57 7.07 -8.46
C ASP A 21 9.26 8.58 -8.63
N PRO A 22 10.08 9.35 -9.39
CA PRO A 22 9.94 10.80 -9.48
C PRO A 22 8.56 11.31 -9.87
N ASP A 23 7.91 10.68 -10.86
CA ASP A 23 6.59 11.12 -11.35
C ASP A 23 5.50 10.92 -10.28
N TRP A 24 5.48 9.75 -9.66
CA TRP A 24 4.53 9.41 -8.60
C TRP A 24 4.82 10.17 -7.32
N ARG A 25 6.09 10.44 -7.02
CA ARG A 25 6.50 11.29 -5.91
C ARG A 25 5.95 12.70 -6.06
N ALA A 26 6.01 13.28 -7.25
CA ALA A 26 5.46 14.61 -7.51
C ALA A 26 3.94 14.65 -7.29
N GLN A 27 3.22 13.62 -7.73
CA GLN A 27 1.79 13.51 -7.51
C GLN A 27 1.44 13.31 -6.02
N PHE A 28 2.17 12.42 -5.32
CA PHE A 28 2.05 12.23 -3.88
C PHE A 28 2.25 13.55 -3.13
N GLU A 29 3.27 14.33 -3.46
CA GLU A 29 3.51 15.62 -2.82
C GLU A 29 2.42 16.66 -3.11
N ALA A 30 1.76 16.58 -4.27
CA ALA A 30 0.62 17.44 -4.59
C ALA A 30 -0.60 17.05 -3.73
N ASP A 31 -0.95 15.77 -3.68
CA ASP A 31 -2.06 15.24 -2.88
C ASP A 31 -1.83 15.50 -1.38
N TRP A 32 -0.60 15.30 -0.90
CA TRP A 32 -0.21 15.58 0.48
C TRP A 32 -0.38 17.05 0.85
N ARG A 33 0.02 17.98 -0.04
CA ARG A 33 -0.19 19.42 0.18
C ARG A 33 -1.66 19.78 0.19
N ALA A 34 -2.47 19.20 -0.70
CA ALA A 34 -3.92 19.43 -0.72
C ALA A 34 -4.59 18.95 0.58
N ALA A 35 -4.24 17.75 1.06
CA ALA A 35 -4.73 17.21 2.32
C ALA A 35 -4.31 18.06 3.53
N LEU A 36 -3.08 18.60 3.53
CA LEU A 36 -2.63 19.52 4.57
C LEU A 36 -3.41 20.84 4.59
N GLU A 37 -3.73 21.41 3.43
CA GLU A 37 -4.55 22.63 3.36
C GLU A 37 -5.97 22.36 3.86
N GLN A 38 -6.58 21.24 3.48
CA GLN A 38 -7.88 20.84 4.02
C GLN A 38 -7.84 20.67 5.54
N ALA A 39 -6.84 19.95 6.06
CA ALA A 39 -6.67 19.71 7.49
C ALA A 39 -6.47 21.01 8.29
N LYS A 40 -5.85 22.04 7.70
CA LYS A 40 -5.75 23.35 8.34
C LYS A 40 -7.10 24.03 8.52
N GLU A 41 -8.01 23.85 7.56
CA GLU A 41 -9.34 24.47 7.60
C GLU A 41 -10.30 23.70 8.51
N THR A 42 -10.25 22.37 8.48
CA THR A 42 -11.20 21.50 9.17
C THR A 42 -10.69 20.96 10.51
N PHE A 43 -9.38 21.05 10.76
CA PHE A 43 -8.68 20.37 11.87
C PHE A 43 -8.83 18.85 11.86
N ASP A 44 -9.15 18.28 10.70
CA ASP A 44 -9.30 16.85 10.48
C ASP A 44 -8.07 16.29 9.77
N LEU A 45 -7.49 15.21 10.31
CA LEU A 45 -6.30 14.56 9.77
C LEU A 45 -6.62 13.33 8.92
N ASP A 46 -7.89 12.96 8.79
CA ASP A 46 -8.31 11.77 8.05
C ASP A 46 -7.85 11.83 6.59
N ALA A 47 -7.99 12.98 5.94
CA ALA A 47 -7.51 13.20 4.57
C ALA A 47 -6.00 12.93 4.43
N ILE A 48 -5.20 13.27 5.44
CA ILE A 48 -3.75 13.03 5.44
C ILE A 48 -3.45 11.54 5.57
N HIS A 49 -4.18 10.84 6.45
CA HIS A 49 -4.05 9.39 6.61
C HIS A 49 -4.47 8.65 5.33
N GLU A 50 -5.54 9.09 4.66
CA GLU A 50 -6.00 8.54 3.39
C GLU A 50 -4.95 8.65 2.29
N VAL A 51 -4.25 9.79 2.19
CA VAL A 51 -3.13 9.93 1.24
C VAL A 51 -2.08 8.84 1.49
N ILE A 52 -1.66 8.61 2.74
CA ILE A 52 -0.69 7.52 3.02
C ILE A 52 -1.26 6.15 2.65
N LEU A 53 -2.53 5.89 2.95
CA LEU A 53 -3.18 4.63 2.66
C LEU A 53 -3.23 4.32 1.15
N ASN A 54 -3.52 5.34 0.35
CA ASN A 54 -3.66 5.22 -1.09
C ASN A 54 -2.30 5.04 -1.79
N TRP A 55 -1.27 5.72 -1.29
CA TRP A 55 0.05 5.72 -1.91
C TRP A 55 0.98 4.59 -1.42
N TRP A 56 0.74 4.03 -0.23
CA TRP A 56 1.58 2.97 0.33
C TRP A 56 1.65 1.69 -0.53
N PRO A 57 0.55 1.18 -1.13
CA PRO A 57 0.63 0.04 -2.05
C PRO A 57 1.53 0.30 -3.28
N LEU A 58 1.50 1.52 -3.83
CA LEU A 58 2.36 1.91 -4.95
C LEU A 58 3.82 1.99 -4.52
N ALA A 59 4.10 2.53 -3.33
CA ALA A 59 5.45 2.57 -2.76
C ALA A 59 6.01 1.15 -2.53
N GLN A 60 5.19 0.22 -2.03
CA GLN A 60 5.55 -1.19 -1.88
C GLN A 60 5.92 -1.84 -3.22
N LEU A 61 5.24 -1.44 -4.30
CA LEU A 61 5.51 -1.93 -5.65
C LEU A 61 6.81 -1.35 -6.23
N CYS A 62 7.05 -0.04 -6.07
CA CYS A 62 8.30 0.60 -6.49
C CYS A 62 9.52 0.03 -5.76
N ALA A 63 9.36 -0.35 -4.48
CA ALA A 63 10.43 -1.00 -3.71
C ALA A 63 10.79 -2.42 -4.23
N LYS A 64 9.96 -3.03 -5.09
CA LYS A 64 10.26 -4.31 -5.75
C LYS A 64 10.95 -4.05 -7.10
N PRO A 65 12.11 -4.67 -7.38
CA PRO A 65 12.73 -4.61 -8.70
C PRO A 65 11.74 -5.07 -9.79
N GLY A 66 11.52 -4.22 -10.81
CA GLY A 66 10.59 -4.50 -11.90
C GLY A 66 9.10 -4.44 -11.52
N GLY A 67 8.74 -3.93 -10.33
CA GLY A 67 7.36 -3.75 -9.91
C GLY A 67 6.60 -2.76 -10.80
N ARG A 68 7.23 -1.63 -11.15
CA ARG A 68 6.65 -0.63 -12.07
C ARG A 68 6.39 -1.20 -13.46
N ALA A 69 7.36 -1.91 -14.04
CA ALA A 69 7.17 -2.54 -15.35
C ALA A 69 6.04 -3.59 -15.35
N GLN A 70 5.84 -4.30 -14.22
CA GLN A 70 4.68 -5.18 -14.03
C GLN A 70 3.36 -4.39 -14.03
N LEU A 71 3.29 -3.24 -13.34
CA LEU A 71 2.09 -2.40 -13.34
C LEU A 71 1.76 -1.87 -14.73
N GLU A 72 2.76 -1.31 -15.42
CA GLU A 72 2.61 -0.80 -16.79
C GLU A 72 2.18 -1.90 -17.76
N GLN A 73 2.66 -3.14 -17.55
CA GLN A 73 2.21 -4.29 -18.31
C GLN A 73 0.74 -4.62 -18.05
N ILE A 74 0.32 -4.64 -16.77
CA ILE A 74 -1.06 -4.87 -16.38
C ILE A 74 -1.98 -3.78 -16.95
N ASP A 75 -1.61 -2.51 -16.86
CA ASP A 75 -2.38 -1.39 -17.39
C ASP A 75 -2.56 -1.51 -18.92
N ARG A 76 -1.51 -1.92 -19.63
CA ARG A 76 -1.59 -2.20 -21.08
C ARG A 76 -2.52 -3.36 -21.39
N GLU A 77 -2.47 -4.43 -20.61
CA GLU A 77 -3.35 -5.59 -20.78
C GLU A 77 -4.81 -5.26 -20.48
N ILE A 78 -5.08 -4.44 -19.46
CA ILE A 78 -6.43 -3.95 -19.15
C ILE A 78 -6.95 -3.09 -20.30
N ALA A 79 -6.15 -2.13 -20.76
CA ALA A 79 -6.52 -1.27 -21.89
C ALA A 79 -6.74 -2.07 -23.20
N ALA A 80 -5.99 -3.15 -23.39
CA ALA A 80 -6.15 -4.06 -24.52
C ALA A 80 -7.30 -5.07 -24.35
N GLY A 81 -7.94 -5.13 -23.16
CA GLY A 81 -8.95 -6.13 -22.83
C GLY A 81 -8.41 -7.56 -22.71
N THR A 82 -7.09 -7.72 -22.56
CA THR A 82 -6.40 -9.02 -22.48
C THR A 82 -5.97 -9.39 -21.06
N ALA A 83 -6.26 -8.53 -20.08
CA ALA A 83 -5.97 -8.82 -18.68
C ALA A 83 -6.71 -10.09 -18.23
N LYS A 84 -5.96 -11.11 -17.81
CA LYS A 84 -6.54 -12.23 -17.07
C LYS A 84 -6.84 -11.74 -15.66
N THR A 85 -8.10 -11.38 -15.40
CA THR A 85 -8.55 -11.16 -14.04
C THR A 85 -8.36 -12.47 -13.26
N VAL A 86 -7.83 -12.38 -12.04
CA VAL A 86 -8.01 -13.47 -11.08
C VAL A 86 -9.52 -13.58 -10.87
N PRO A 87 -10.15 -14.76 -11.05
CA PRO A 87 -11.56 -14.90 -10.73
C PRO A 87 -11.75 -14.46 -9.28
N ALA A 88 -12.77 -13.62 -9.04
CA ALA A 88 -13.09 -13.05 -7.73
C ALA A 88 -13.58 -14.09 -6.69
N GLU A 89 -13.30 -15.38 -6.91
CA GLU A 89 -13.56 -16.48 -5.99
C GLU A 89 -12.25 -16.77 -5.24
N ILE A 90 -11.83 -15.84 -4.37
CA ILE A 90 -11.09 -16.25 -3.19
C ILE A 90 -12.16 -16.49 -2.13
N GLU A 91 -12.58 -17.75 -1.98
CA GLU A 91 -13.20 -18.19 -0.73
C GLU A 91 -12.13 -18.03 0.36
N PHE A 92 -12.25 -16.96 1.15
CA PHE A 92 -11.53 -16.82 2.42
C PHE A 92 -12.13 -17.80 3.42
N ASP A 93 -11.94 -19.10 3.20
CA ASP A 93 -12.28 -20.13 4.18
C ASP A 93 -10.97 -20.69 4.76
N ASP A 94 -10.96 -20.89 6.09
CA ASP A 94 -9.85 -21.34 6.94
C ASP A 94 -8.73 -20.34 7.32
N ILE A 95 -9.10 -19.17 7.87
CA ILE A 95 -8.39 -18.70 9.06
C ILE A 95 -9.31 -18.97 10.25
N THR A 96 -9.15 -20.13 10.88
CA THR A 96 -9.85 -20.45 12.12
C THR A 96 -9.34 -19.53 13.22
N GLU A 97 -10.25 -19.00 14.05
CA GLU A 97 -9.98 -18.11 15.20
C GLU A 97 -8.95 -18.70 16.20
N GLU A 98 -8.65 -19.99 16.10
CA GLU A 98 -7.71 -20.71 16.97
C GLU A 98 -6.23 -20.31 16.76
N GLU A 99 -5.82 -19.92 15.54
CA GLU A 99 -4.42 -19.54 15.26
C GLU A 99 -4.07 -18.11 15.71
N ILE A 100 -5.06 -17.22 15.85
CA ILE A 100 -4.83 -15.85 16.35
C ILE A 100 -4.51 -15.87 17.85
N GLN A 101 -5.11 -16.80 18.61
CA GLN A 101 -4.91 -16.90 20.06
C GLN A 101 -3.52 -17.44 20.45
N ALA A 102 -2.83 -18.18 19.57
CA ALA A 102 -1.51 -18.75 19.84
C ALA A 102 -0.36 -17.72 19.80
N ALA A 103 -0.59 -16.53 19.24
CA ALA A 103 0.41 -15.46 19.16
C ALA A 103 0.46 -14.56 20.41
N ASP A 104 -0.58 -14.56 21.25
CA ASP A 104 -0.72 -13.65 22.40
C ASP A 104 -0.09 -14.18 23.70
N GLY A 105 0.38 -15.43 23.71
CA GLY A 105 0.91 -16.11 24.91
C GLY A 105 2.42 -15.97 25.19
N ARG A 106 3.16 -15.13 24.46
CA ARG A 106 4.64 -15.07 24.54
C ARG A 106 5.23 -13.68 24.80
N ILE A 107 4.55 -12.86 25.58
CA ILE A 107 5.19 -11.72 26.26
C ILE A 107 5.03 -11.92 27.76
N THR A 108 5.94 -12.70 28.32
CA THR A 108 6.28 -12.64 29.74
C THR A 108 7.77 -12.37 29.82
N LEU A 109 8.13 -11.17 30.27
CA LEU A 109 9.16 -10.94 31.28
C LEU A 109 8.78 -9.68 32.04
#